data_AF-A0A166J928-F1
#
_entry.id   AF-A0A166J928-F1
#
_cell.length_a   1.000
_cell.length_b   1.000
_cell.length_c   1.000
_cell.angle_alpha   90.00
_cell.angle_beta   90.00
_cell.angle_gamma   90.00
#
_symmetry.space_group_name_H-M   'P 1'
#
loop_
_entity.id
_entity.type
_entity.pdbx_description
1 polymer ?
#
loop_
_entity_poly.entity_id
_entity_poly.type
_entity_poly.pdbx_seq_one_letter_code
_entity_poly.pdbx_strand_id
1 'polypeptide(L)'
;MSEEKTQRLVLSVIDFLNVAIKDGTVKEDDREGLEVAVQCIGEAFGVDPSNKEQSDRLSIKPASLPTIFDLFLKTREKFWS
;
A
#
# COMPACT_ATOMS: atom_id res chain seq x y z
N MET A 1 12.82 -10.64 5.53
CA MET A 1 12.02 -10.79 4.30
C MET A 1 12.95 -10.67 3.10
N SER A 2 12.63 -11.24 1.92
CA SER A 2 13.38 -10.94 0.70
C SER A 2 13.09 -9.51 0.24
N GLU A 3 14.03 -8.89 -0.47
CA GLU A 3 13.89 -7.53 -1.02
C GLU A 3 12.60 -7.38 -1.83
N GLU A 4 12.30 -8.33 -2.72
CA GLU A 4 11.04 -8.29 -3.48
C GLU A 4 9.81 -8.33 -2.57
N LYS A 5 9.81 -9.16 -1.51
CA LYS A 5 8.67 -9.20 -0.57
C LYS A 5 8.49 -7.87 0.17
N THR A 6 9.59 -7.21 0.53
CA THR A 6 9.56 -5.86 1.11
C THR A 6 8.98 -4.86 0.11
N GLN A 7 9.45 -4.88 -1.14
CA GLN A 7 8.95 -3.99 -2.19
C GLN A 7 7.46 -4.19 -2.51
N ARG A 8 6.98 -5.44 -2.49
CA ARG A 8 5.54 -5.76 -2.62
C ARG A 8 4.71 -5.12 -1.51
N LEU A 9 5.19 -5.19 -0.27
CA LEU A 9 4.53 -4.56 0.87
C LEU A 9 4.53 -3.04 0.74
N VAL A 10 5.68 -2.45 0.38
CA VAL A 10 5.82 -1.00 0.19
C VAL A 10 4.89 -0.49 -0.90
N LEU A 11 4.84 -1.16 -2.06
CA LEU A 11 3.90 -0.80 -3.12
C LEU A 11 2.44 -0.88 -2.64
N SER A 12 2.10 -1.89 -1.83
CA SER A 12 0.75 -2.04 -1.28
C SER A 12 0.39 -0.92 -0.29
N VAL A 13 1.37 -0.39 0.46
CA VAL A 13 1.19 0.79 1.32
C VAL A 13 1.03 2.05 0.49
N ILE A 14 1.87 2.26 -0.53
CA ILE A 14 1.76 3.39 -1.46
C ILE A 14 0.41 3.38 -2.18
N ASP A 15 -0.05 2.23 -2.68
CA ASP A 15 -1.36 2.08 -3.30
C ASP A 15 -2.49 2.44 -2.34
N PHE A 16 -2.40 2.02 -1.07
CA PHE A 16 -3.36 2.40 -0.04
C PHE A 16 -3.40 3.91 0.21
N LEU A 17 -2.25 4.55 0.34
CA LEU A 17 -2.16 6.01 0.53
C LEU A 17 -2.71 6.78 -0.67
N ASN A 18 -2.39 6.33 -1.89
CA ASN A 18 -2.91 6.93 -3.13
C ASN A 18 -4.43 6.79 -3.25
N VAL A 19 -4.99 5.65 -2.84
CA VAL A 19 -6.44 5.45 -2.78
C VAL A 19 -7.04 6.39 -1.74
N ALA A 20 -6.47 6.47 -0.54
CA ALA A 20 -6.95 7.31 0.56
C ALA A 20 -6.93 8.82 0.22
N ILE A 21 -5.95 9.27 -0.57
CA ILE A 21 -5.91 10.62 -1.14
C ILE A 21 -7.04 10.80 -2.17
N LYS A 22 -7.24 9.81 -3.05
CA LYS A 22 -8.16 9.92 -4.18
C LYS A 22 -9.64 9.82 -3.76
N ASP A 23 -9.96 9.02 -2.76
CA ASP A 23 -11.32 8.77 -2.31
C ASP A 23 -11.78 9.70 -1.17
N GLY A 24 -10.90 10.57 -0.69
CA GLY A 24 -11.19 11.54 0.36
C GLY A 24 -11.22 10.93 1.77
N THR A 25 -10.65 9.74 1.98
CA THR A 25 -10.44 9.16 3.31
C THR A 25 -9.57 10.09 4.18
N VAL A 26 -8.65 10.82 3.55
CA VAL A 26 -7.77 11.79 4.19
C VAL A 26 -8.25 13.21 3.88
N LYS A 27 -8.05 14.14 4.83
CA LYS A 27 -8.42 15.55 4.64
C LYS A 27 -7.55 16.19 3.56
N GLU A 28 -8.11 17.14 2.82
CA GLU A 28 -7.38 17.89 1.79
C GLU A 28 -6.13 18.58 2.36
N ASP A 29 -6.18 19.11 3.58
CA ASP A 29 -5.02 19.75 4.24
C ASP A 29 -3.83 18.78 4.43
N ASP A 30 -4.10 17.47 4.54
CA ASP A 30 -3.08 16.43 4.75
C ASP A 30 -2.60 15.83 3.40
N ARG A 31 -3.26 16.17 2.28
CA ARG A 31 -3.01 15.59 0.94
C ARG A 31 -1.57 15.79 0.48
N GLU A 32 -1.07 17.01 0.53
CA GLU A 32 0.30 17.34 0.10
C GLU A 32 1.34 16.61 0.95
N GLY A 33 1.11 16.53 2.26
CA GLY A 33 1.99 15.80 3.18
C GLY A 33 2.05 14.30 2.86
N LEU A 34 0.91 13.70 2.50
CA LEU A 34 0.87 12.30 2.10
C LEU A 34 1.51 12.05 0.73
N GLU A 35 1.35 12.96 -0.24
CA GLU A 35 2.04 12.86 -1.54
C GLU A 35 3.58 12.87 -1.35
N VAL A 36 4.09 13.75 -0.49
CA VAL A 36 5.52 13.77 -0.12
C VAL A 36 5.93 12.48 0.57
N ALA A 37 5.12 11.98 1.51
CA ALA A 37 5.42 10.72 2.19
C ALA A 37 5.48 9.53 1.23
N VAL A 38 4.57 9.45 0.25
CA VAL A 38 4.58 8.42 -0.80
C VAL A 38 5.89 8.45 -1.58
N GLN A 39 6.36 9.64 -1.97
CA GLN A 39 7.63 9.80 -2.68
C GLN A 39 8.82 9.36 -1.82
N CYS A 40 8.92 9.83 -0.57
CA CYS A 40 10.00 9.46 0.34
C CYS A 40 10.05 7.95 0.62
N ILE A 41 8.88 7.31 0.80
CA ILE A 41 8.79 5.86 1.00
C ILE A 41 9.23 5.13 -0.27
N GLY A 42 8.75 5.55 -1.44
CA GLY A 42 9.13 4.95 -2.72
C GLY A 42 10.65 4.98 -2.94
N GLU A 43 11.26 6.14 -2.74
CA GLU A 43 12.71 6.34 -2.86
C GLU A 43 13.50 5.48 -1.87
N ALA A 44 13.10 5.45 -0.59
CA ALA A 44 13.80 4.72 0.46
C ALA A 44 13.88 3.19 0.20
N PHE A 45 12.92 2.64 -0.55
CA PHE A 45 12.84 1.21 -0.83
C PHE A 45 13.01 0.86 -2.31
N GLY A 46 13.35 1.85 -3.15
CA GLY A 46 13.50 1.68 -4.60
C GLY A 46 12.22 1.19 -5.28
N VAL A 47 11.04 1.66 -4.82
CA VAL A 47 9.73 1.34 -5.38
C VAL A 47 9.17 2.58 -6.07
N ASP A 48 9.01 2.51 -7.39
CA ASP A 48 8.40 3.56 -8.18
C ASP A 48 6.98 3.14 -8.62
N PRO A 49 5.92 3.75 -8.07
CA PRO A 49 4.54 3.44 -8.47
C PRO A 49 4.21 3.90 -9.90
N SER A 50 5.00 4.81 -10.48
CA SER A 50 4.85 5.26 -11.87
C SER A 50 5.51 4.33 -12.88
N ASN A 51 6.47 3.51 -12.44
CA ASN A 51 7.09 2.47 -13.26
C ASN A 51 6.12 1.28 -13.41
N LYS A 52 5.47 1.20 -14.57
CA LYS A 52 4.44 0.19 -14.84
C LYS A 52 4.97 -1.25 -14.73
N GLU A 53 6.17 -1.52 -15.22
CA GLU A 53 6.76 -2.86 -15.22
C GLU A 53 7.07 -3.32 -13.80
N GLN A 54 7.64 -2.41 -12.99
CA GLN A 54 7.88 -2.67 -11.58
C GLN A 54 6.57 -2.84 -10.81
N SER A 55 5.59 -1.97 -11.05
CA SER A 55 4.27 -2.01 -10.43
C SER A 55 3.55 -3.33 -10.75
N ASP A 56 3.54 -3.76 -12.01
CA ASP A 56 2.92 -5.03 -12.43
C ASP A 56 3.61 -6.24 -11.77
N ARG A 57 4.94 -6.23 -11.67
CA ARG A 57 5.71 -7.33 -11.02
C ARG A 57 5.48 -7.42 -9.52
N LEU A 58 5.39 -6.27 -8.83
CA LEU A 58 5.23 -6.16 -7.38
C LEU A 58 3.77 -6.21 -6.93
N SER A 59 2.83 -5.93 -7.83
CA SER A 59 1.40 -5.91 -7.54
C SER A 59 0.92 -7.23 -6.93
N ILE A 60 -0.03 -7.11 -6.00
CA ILE A 60 -0.75 -8.23 -5.38
C ILE A 60 -2.22 -8.29 -5.85
N LYS A 61 -2.58 -7.52 -6.89
CA LYS A 61 -3.93 -7.51 -7.44
C LYS A 61 -4.37 -8.93 -7.84
N PRO A 62 -5.65 -9.30 -7.63
CA PRO A 62 -6.75 -8.43 -7.24
C PRO A 62 -6.83 -8.11 -5.73
N ALA A 63 -5.93 -8.64 -4.89
CA ALA A 63 -5.89 -8.29 -3.47
C ALA A 63 -5.29 -6.89 -3.25
N SER A 64 -5.63 -6.31 -2.11
CA SER A 64 -5.10 -5.03 -1.62
C SER A 64 -4.80 -5.12 -0.12
N LEU A 65 -3.98 -4.21 0.39
CA LEU A 65 -3.63 -4.18 1.81
C LEU A 65 -4.87 -4.13 2.74
N PRO A 66 -5.91 -3.30 2.47
CA PRO A 66 -7.16 -3.34 3.24
C PRO A 66 -7.84 -4.71 3.21
N THR A 67 -7.99 -5.34 2.05
CA THR A 67 -8.67 -6.65 1.94
C THR A 67 -7.93 -7.76 2.68
N ILE A 68 -6.59 -7.73 2.70
CA ILE A 68 -5.77 -8.69 3.44
C ILE A 68 -5.92 -8.44 4.95
N PHE A 69 -5.92 -7.18 5.37
CA PHE A 69 -6.09 -6.82 6.77
C PHE A 69 -7.48 -7.25 7.29
N ASP A 70 -8.54 -6.99 6.52
CA ASP A 70 -9.89 -7.44 6.85
C ASP A 70 -10.00 -8.96 6.95
N LEU A 71 -9.37 -9.70 6.03
CA LEU A 71 -9.33 -11.17 6.07
C LEU A 71 -8.62 -11.67 7.33
N PHE A 72 -7.51 -11.05 7.70
CA PHE A 72 -6.78 -11.37 8.93
C PHE A 72 -7.66 -11.14 10.16
N LEU A 73 -8.33 -9.99 10.27
CA LEU A 73 -9.23 -9.67 11.39
C LEU A 73 -10.38 -10.67 11.51
N LYS A 74 -11.04 -11.01 10.39
CA LYS A 74 -12.13 -12.01 10.35
C LYS A 74 -11.66 -13.40 10.74
N THR A 75 -10.50 -13.82 10.24
CA THR A 75 -9.89 -15.10 10.60
C THR A 75 -9.60 -15.14 12.10
N ARG A 76 -9.01 -14.08 12.65
CA ARG A 76 -8.70 -13.99 14.07
C ARG A 76 -9.97 -14.06 14.93
N GLU A 77 -11.03 -13.35 14.55
CA GLU A 77 -12.32 -13.40 15.26
C GLU A 77 -12.91 -14.81 15.26
N LYS A 78 -12.90 -15.49 14.10
CA LYS A 78 -13.52 -16.82 13.94
C LYS A 78 -12.78 -17.95 14.65
N PHE A 79 -11.45 -17.86 14.75
CA PHE A 79 -10.61 -18.94 15.27
C PHE A 79 -10.00 -18.65 16.64
N TRP A 80 -10.10 -17.42 17.13
CA TRP A 80 -9.48 -16.98 18.39
C TRP A 80 -10.45 -16.25 19.34
N SER A 81 -11.77 -16.31 19.07
CA SER A 81 -12.83 -16.04 20.07
C SER A 81 -13.36 -17.35 20.65
#